data_AF-A0A2T3IZW6-F1
#
_entry.id   AF-A0A2T3IZW6-F1
#
_cell.length_a   1.000
_cell.length_b   1.000
_cell.length_c   1.000
_cell.angle_alpha   90.00
_cell.angle_beta   90.00
_cell.angle_gamma   90.00
#
_symmetry.space_group_name_H-M   'P 1'
#
loop_
_entity.id
_entity.type
_entity.pdbx_description
1 polymer ?
#
loop_
_entity_poly.entity_id
_entity_poly.type
_entity_poly.pdbx_seq_one_letter_code
_entity_poly.pdbx_strand_id
1 'polypeptide(L)' 'MELIQDPRCYTDICIDGKWFHHDHCTDTAYMLWGGSSPYIQLDKTPKTENELIDLLSHITRR' A
#
# COMPACT_ATOMS: atom_id res chain seq x y z
N MET A 1 -3.39 -12.95 -2.78
CA MET A 1 -4.06 -12.66 -4.07
C MET A 1 -3.09 -11.92 -4.98
N GLU A 2 -3.13 -12.12 -6.30
CA GLU A 2 -2.37 -11.26 -7.24
C GLU A 2 -3.07 -9.91 -7.42
N LEU A 3 -2.30 -8.83 -7.51
CA LEU A 3 -2.83 -7.51 -7.81
C LEU A 3 -3.01 -7.37 -9.32
N ILE A 4 -4.18 -6.87 -9.74
CA ILE A 4 -4.47 -6.61 -11.16
C ILE A 4 -3.47 -5.56 -11.65
N GLN A 5 -2.70 -5.86 -12.69
CA GLN A 5 -1.72 -4.92 -13.22
C GLN A 5 -2.41 -3.91 -14.17
N ASP A 6 -3.28 -3.07 -13.60
CA ASP A 6 -4.04 -2.04 -14.31
C ASP A 6 -3.96 -0.72 -13.51
N PRO A 7 -3.52 0.40 -14.12
CA PRO A 7 -3.36 1.68 -13.43
C PRO A 7 -4.68 2.31 -12.95
N ARG A 8 -5.83 1.72 -13.28
CA ARG A 8 -7.16 2.14 -12.78
C ARG A 8 -7.57 1.37 -11.53
N CYS A 9 -6.80 0.37 -11.13
CA CYS A 9 -7.06 -0.46 -9.96
C CYS A 9 -6.23 -0.01 -8.76
N TYR A 10 -6.75 -0.31 -7.58
CA TYR A 10 -6.08 -0.05 -6.31
C TYR A 10 -6.41 -1.16 -5.32
N THR A 11 -5.63 -1.24 -4.25
CA THR A 11 -5.91 -2.13 -3.11
C THR A 11 -5.77 -1.35 -1.81
N ASP A 12 -6.81 -1.44 -0.99
CA ASP A 12 -6.80 -0.97 0.38
C ASP A 12 -6.43 -2.12 1.33
N ILE A 13 -5.46 -1.88 2.21
CA ILE A 13 -5.05 -2.84 3.23
C ILE A 13 -5.15 -2.18 4.60
N CYS A 14 -5.70 -2.92 5.56
CA CYS A 14 -5.67 -2.55 6.97
C CYS A 14 -4.55 -3.33 7.69
N ILE A 15 -3.60 -2.62 8.30
CA ILE A 15 -2.51 -3.20 9.11
C ILE A 15 -2.52 -2.50 10.47
N ASP A 16 -2.68 -3.27 11.55
CA ASP A 16 -2.71 -2.76 12.93
C ASP A 16 -3.67 -1.57 13.14
N GLY A 17 -4.83 -1.61 12.47
CA GLY A 17 -5.86 -0.56 12.55
C GLY A 17 -5.57 0.69 11.71
N LYS A 18 -4.48 0.71 10.94
CA LYS A 18 -4.15 1.77 9.98
C LYS A 18 -4.53 1.31 8.57
N TRP A 19 -5.24 2.16 7.83
CA TRP A 19 -5.61 1.91 6.44
C TRP A 19 -4.60 2.50 5.47
N PHE A 20 -4.22 1.73 4.47
CA PHE A 20 -3.30 2.11 3.40
C PHE A 20 -3.97 1.90 2.07
N HIS A 21 -3.87 2.90 1.20
CA HIS A 21 -4.29 2.83 -0.19
C HIS A 21 -3.06 2.68 -1.07
N HIS A 22 -3.09 1.71 -1.98
CA HIS A 22 -2.06 1.50 -2.99
C HIS A 22 -2.67 1.47 -4.38
N ASP A 23 -2.32 2.46 -5.20
CA ASP A 23 -2.62 2.46 -6.64
C ASP A 23 -1.72 1.44 -7.35
N HIS A 24 -2.33 0.53 -8.10
CA HIS A 24 -1.58 -0.51 -8.80
C HIS A 24 -0.64 0.12 -9.85
N CYS A 25 0.40 -0.64 -10.21
CA CYS A 25 1.45 -0.19 -11.14
C CYS A 25 2.30 1.00 -10.63
N THR A 26 2.18 1.37 -9.36
CA THR A 26 3.05 2.37 -8.70
C THR A 26 3.96 1.71 -7.67
N ASP A 27 4.96 2.41 -7.17
CA ASP A 27 5.76 2.02 -6.02
C ASP A 27 5.43 2.91 -4.81
N THR A 28 4.20 3.38 -4.74
CA THR A 28 3.74 4.31 -3.70
C THR A 28 2.49 3.80 -3.00
N ALA A 29 2.33 4.17 -1.75
CA ALA A 29 1.09 4.03 -0.99
C ALA A 29 0.85 5.30 -0.17
N TYR A 30 -0.37 5.48 0.33
CA TYR A 30 -0.65 6.55 1.29
C TYR A 30 -1.55 6.05 2.42
N MET A 31 -1.30 6.53 3.62
CA MET A 31 -2.11 6.18 4.79
C MET A 31 -3.37 7.02 4.83
N LEU A 32 -4.53 6.39 4.98
CA LEU A 32 -5.81 7.07 5.11
C LEU A 32 -6.01 7.48 6.58
N TRP A 33 -5.53 8.66 6.97
CA TRP A 33 -5.76 9.25 8.30
C TRP A 33 -6.53 10.57 8.15
N GLY A 34 -7.67 10.69 8.83
CA GLY A 34 -8.55 11.87 8.73
C GLY A 34 -7.82 13.20 8.98
N GLY A 35 -7.49 13.91 7.89
CA GLY A 35 -6.82 15.21 7.89
C GLY A 35 -5.41 15.23 7.27
N SER A 36 -4.77 14.08 7.04
CA SER A 36 -3.47 13.99 6.38
C SER A 36 -3.25 12.60 5.77
N SER A 37 -2.84 12.56 4.50
CA SER A 37 -2.51 11.31 3.80
C SER A 37 -1.00 11.26 3.55
N PRO A 38 -0.18 10.83 4.52
CA PRO A 38 1.26 10.77 4.33
C PRO A 38 1.57 9.76 3.21
N TYR A 39 2.35 10.22 2.24
CA TYR A 39 2.88 9.40 1.15
C TYR A 39 3.99 8.49 1.66
N ILE A 40 4.00 7.27 1.15
CA ILE A 40 4.92 6.20 1.49
C ILE A 40 5.53 5.67 0.20
N GLN A 41 6.86 5.74 0.10
CA GLN A 41 7.60 5.08 -0.97
C GLN A 41 7.82 3.62 -0.59
N LEU A 42 7.43 2.70 -1.47
CA LEU A 42 7.72 1.27 -1.37
C LEU A 42 9.04 0.96 -2.08
N ASP A 43 9.74 -0.07 -1.63
CA ASP A 43 11.01 -0.49 -2.25
C ASP A 43 10.83 -1.02 -3.69
N LYS A 44 9.60 -1.45 -4.03
CA LYS A 44 9.20 -1.93 -5.35
C LYS A 44 7.68 -1.84 -5.51
N THR A 45 7.21 -1.89 -6.76
CA THR A 45 5.80 -2.15 -7.07
C THR A 45 5.42 -3.59 -6.67
N PRO A 46 4.46 -3.78 -5.76
CA PRO A 46 3.99 -5.11 -5.37
C PRO A 46 3.17 -5.75 -6.47
N LYS A 47 3.30 -7.07 -6.61
CA LYS A 47 2.52 -7.89 -7.55
C LYS A 47 1.44 -8.71 -6.87
N THR A 48 1.53 -8.85 -5.55
CA THR A 48 0.57 -9.57 -4.74
C THR A 48 0.18 -8.77 -3.50
N GLU A 49 -0.99 -9.07 -2.96
CA GLU A 49 -1.45 -8.49 -1.69
C GLU A 49 -0.48 -8.78 -0.55
N ASN A 50 0.08 -9.99 -0.48
CA ASN A 50 1.07 -10.36 0.53
C ASN A 50 2.35 -9.51 0.42
N GLU A 51 2.86 -9.30 -0.79
CA GLU A 51 4.02 -8.42 -0.99
C GLU A 51 3.71 -6.98 -0.54
N LEU A 52 2.51 -6.47 -0.82
CA LEU A 52 2.09 -5.15 -0.37
C LEU A 52 2.03 -5.08 1.18
N ILE A 53 1.47 -6.11 1.84
CA ILE A 53 1.45 -6.22 3.31
C ILE A 53 2.86 -6.21 3.88
N ASP A 54 3.77 -7.00 3.31
CA ASP A 54 5.16 -7.12 3.78
C ASP A 54 5.91 -5.79 3.66
N LEU A 55 5.77 -5.10 2.51
CA LEU A 55 6.38 -3.79 2.28
C LEU A 55 5.85 -2.74 3.26
N LEU A 56 4.53 -2.67 3.47
CA LEU A 56 3.91 -1.72 4.39
C LEU A 56 4.24 -2.03 5.86
N SER A 57 4.29 -3.30 6.24
CA SER A 57 4.57 -3.73 7.62
C SER A 57 5.99 -3.37 8.07
N HIS A 58 6.97 -3.35 7.16
CA HIS A 58 8.31 -2.87 7.47
C HIS A 58 8.36 -1.36 7.77
N ILE A 59 7.42 -0.60 7.20
CA ILE A 59 7.36 0.85 7.33
C ILE A 59 6.61 1.23 8.62
N THR A 60 5.53 0.52 8.97
CA THR A 60 4.71 0.81 10.16
C THR A 60 5.37 0.49 11.49
N ARG A 61 6.38 -0.39 11.50
CA ARG A 61 7.14 -0.81 12.69
C ARG A 61 8.36 0.06 13.00
N ARG A 62 8.64 1.06 12.18
CA ARG A 62 9.64 2.10 12.46
C ARG A 62 9.01 3.24 13.27
#